data_AF-A0A2D6M7A8-F1
#
_entry.id   AF-A0A2D6M7A8-F1
#
_cell.length_a   1.000
_cell.length_b   1.000
_cell.length_c   1.000
_cell.angle_alpha   90.00
_cell.angle_beta   90.00
_cell.angle_gamma   90.00
#
_symmetry.space_group_name_H-M   'P 1'
#
loop_
_entity.id
_entity.type
_entity.pdbx_description
1 polymer ?
#
loop_
_entity_poly.entity_id
_entity_poly.type
_entity_poly.pdbx_seq_one_letter_code
_entity_poly.pdbx_strand_id
1 'polypeptide(L)'
;MNMIETIKKLFQNFFAIRLGKLSDYLYAFFGAMAIILYHNLVIQFFDSITKAPELPENLQPFFEVATGEHDYLFYYMIISVCIVAPIIEELFFRGALWHILEKFLSKKYVFIITSILFALAHVEPHHIIGVLPVGVYIGWLRLRSNSIFPPIFAHMTNNFIVCLYLINW
;
A
#
# COMPACT_ATOMS: atom_id res chain seq x y z
N MET A 1 -27.53 9.44 22.21
CA MET A 1 -26.69 8.47 21.48
C MET A 1 -26.52 7.27 22.40
N ASN A 2 -26.85 6.07 21.95
CA ASN A 2 -26.73 4.86 22.77
C ASN A 2 -25.27 4.32 22.80
N MET A 3 -24.99 3.33 23.66
CA MET A 3 -23.66 2.75 23.79
C MET A 3 -23.12 2.20 22.47
N ILE A 4 -23.97 1.55 21.66
CA ILE A 4 -23.58 0.95 20.37
C ILE A 4 -23.17 2.04 19.36
N GLU A 5 -23.94 3.12 19.25
CA GLU A 5 -23.63 4.26 18.39
C GLU A 5 -22.31 4.94 18.80
N THR A 6 -22.07 5.02 20.11
CA THR A 6 -20.82 5.57 20.66
C THR A 6 -19.62 4.73 20.24
N ILE A 7 -19.71 3.40 20.39
CA ILE A 7 -18.65 2.46 19.99
C ILE A 7 -18.41 2.53 18.47
N LYS A 8 -19.48 2.56 17.66
CA LYS A 8 -19.36 2.71 16.20
C LYS A 8 -18.62 3.99 15.81
N LYS A 9 -18.98 5.11 16.42
CA LYS A 9 -18.35 6.41 16.13
C LYS A 9 -16.88 6.45 16.55
N LEU A 10 -16.54 5.83 17.69
CA LEU A 10 -15.16 5.67 18.13
C LEU A 10 -14.34 4.86 17.12
N PHE A 11 -14.87 3.71 16.69
CA PHE A 11 -14.21 2.85 15.70
C PHE A 11 -14.01 3.57 14.35
N GLN A 12 -15.05 4.25 13.86
CA GLN A 12 -14.98 5.02 12.61
C GLN A 12 -13.96 6.16 12.68
N ASN A 13 -13.84 6.83 13.83
CA ASN A 13 -12.85 7.88 14.01
C ASN A 13 -11.44 7.32 14.11
N PHE A 14 -11.26 6.23 14.88
CA PHE A 14 -9.98 5.58 15.08
C PHE A 14 -9.35 5.12 13.75
N PHE A 15 -10.14 4.50 12.88
CA PHE A 15 -9.67 4.02 11.57
C PHE A 15 -9.93 5.00 10.43
N ALA A 16 -10.49 6.19 10.69
CA ALA A 16 -10.94 7.13 9.66
C ALA A 16 -11.85 6.49 8.58
N ILE A 17 -12.80 5.66 9.01
CA ILE A 17 -13.79 5.00 8.14
C ILE A 17 -14.85 6.02 7.75
N ARG A 18 -14.62 6.67 6.61
CA ARG A 18 -15.53 7.63 5.97
C ARG A 18 -15.19 7.70 4.49
N LEU A 19 -16.16 7.89 3.60
CA LEU A 19 -15.86 7.97 2.16
C LEU A 19 -15.06 9.24 1.83
N GLY A 20 -14.13 9.14 0.87
CA GLY A 20 -13.43 10.28 0.28
C GLY A 20 -14.27 10.98 -0.78
N LYS A 21 -13.77 12.08 -1.34
CA LYS A 21 -14.38 12.70 -2.53
C LYS A 21 -14.01 11.88 -3.77
N LEU A 22 -14.80 11.97 -4.83
CA LEU A 22 -14.49 11.32 -6.12
C LEU A 22 -13.06 11.65 -6.60
N SER A 23 -12.62 12.91 -6.43
CA SER A 23 -11.27 13.32 -6.79
C SER A 23 -10.19 12.55 -6.04
N ASP A 24 -10.41 12.16 -4.79
CA ASP A 24 -9.43 11.37 -4.03
C ASP A 24 -9.25 9.97 -4.62
N TYR A 25 -10.30 9.37 -5.18
CA TYR A 25 -10.23 8.09 -5.89
C TYR A 25 -9.62 8.22 -7.28
N LEU A 26 -9.85 9.34 -7.97
CA LEU A 26 -9.16 9.64 -9.24
C LEU A 26 -7.66 9.81 -9.01
N TYR A 27 -7.26 10.57 -7.98
CA TYR A 27 -5.85 10.62 -7.57
C TYR A 27 -5.35 9.23 -7.23
N ALA A 28 -6.06 8.47 -6.38
CA ALA A 28 -5.66 7.12 -6.00
C ALA A 28 -5.34 6.23 -7.22
N PHE A 29 -6.22 6.21 -8.23
CA PHE A 29 -6.02 5.43 -9.44
C PHE A 29 -4.83 5.93 -10.28
N PHE A 30 -4.86 7.18 -10.75
CA PHE A 30 -3.84 7.70 -11.68
C PHE A 30 -2.47 7.85 -11.02
N GLY A 31 -2.43 8.20 -9.73
CA GLY A 31 -1.18 8.27 -9.00
C GLY A 31 -0.59 6.90 -8.70
N ALA A 32 -1.40 5.88 -8.42
CA ALA A 32 -0.91 4.50 -8.32
C ALA A 32 -0.27 4.07 -9.64
N MET A 33 -0.89 4.36 -10.78
CA MET A 33 -0.30 4.10 -12.10
C MET A 33 1.04 4.82 -12.30
N ALA A 34 1.10 6.12 -11.99
CA ALA A 34 2.32 6.91 -12.13
C ALA A 34 3.47 6.39 -11.25
N ILE A 35 3.15 5.93 -10.04
CA ILE A 35 4.15 5.38 -9.12
C ILE A 35 4.69 4.05 -9.59
N ILE A 36 3.88 3.22 -10.24
CA ILE A 36 4.36 1.96 -10.83
C ILE A 36 5.35 2.25 -11.95
N LEU A 37 5.03 3.20 -12.83
CA LEU A 37 5.96 3.61 -13.88
C LEU A 37 7.27 4.13 -13.31
N TYR A 38 7.19 4.96 -12.26
CA TYR A 38 8.37 5.42 -11.54
C TYR A 38 9.15 4.27 -10.89
N HIS A 39 8.47 3.37 -10.19
CA HIS A 39 9.07 2.22 -9.51
C HIS A 39 9.84 1.35 -10.49
N ASN A 40 9.24 1.02 -11.64
CA ASN A 40 9.89 0.23 -12.69
C ASN A 40 11.14 0.92 -13.24
N LEU A 41 11.10 2.24 -13.45
CA LEU A 41 12.27 3.01 -13.89
C LEU A 41 13.40 2.99 -12.85
N VAL A 42 13.06 3.11 -11.56
CA VAL A 42 14.05 3.10 -10.47
C VAL A 42 14.71 1.73 -10.32
N ILE A 43 13.92 0.65 -10.35
CA ILE A 43 14.45 -0.72 -10.27
C ILE A 43 15.37 -1.01 -11.46
N GLN A 44 14.93 -0.74 -12.70
CA GLN A 44 15.76 -0.93 -13.90
C GLN A 44 17.08 -0.15 -13.83
N PHE A 45 17.03 1.10 -13.35
CA PHE A 45 18.22 1.91 -13.15
C PHE A 45 19.15 1.28 -12.11
N PHE A 46 18.62 0.83 -10.97
CA PHE A 46 19.42 0.25 -9.90
C PHE A 46 20.07 -1.07 -10.33
N ASP A 47 19.32 -1.93 -11.02
CA ASP A 47 19.81 -3.20 -11.55
C ASP A 47 20.92 -2.99 -12.58
N SER A 48 20.80 -1.95 -13.42
CA SER A 48 21.82 -1.60 -14.40
C SER A 48 23.17 -1.21 -13.77
N ILE A 49 23.17 -0.71 -12.53
CA ILE A 49 24.36 -0.27 -11.81
C ILE A 49 24.89 -1.36 -10.87
N THR A 50 24.00 -2.05 -10.16
CA THR A 50 24.37 -3.01 -9.12
C THR A 50 24.54 -4.43 -9.62
N LYS A 51 24.06 -4.74 -10.84
CA LYS A 51 23.97 -6.11 -11.37
C LYS A 51 23.23 -7.04 -10.40
N ALA A 52 22.26 -6.49 -9.67
CA ALA A 52 21.37 -7.27 -8.82
C ALA A 52 20.61 -8.31 -9.67
N PRO A 53 20.23 -9.46 -9.09
CA PRO A 53 19.38 -10.41 -9.79
C PRO A 53 18.04 -9.77 -10.15
N GLU A 54 17.52 -10.09 -11.34
CA GLU A 54 16.24 -9.56 -11.85
C GLU A 54 15.06 -9.85 -10.91
N LEU A 55 15.14 -10.91 -10.10
CA LEU A 55 14.15 -11.22 -9.08
C LEU A 55 14.80 -11.61 -7.73
N PRO A 56 14.49 -10.88 -6.64
CA PRO A 56 14.87 -11.27 -5.28
C PRO A 56 14.39 -12.68 -4.91
N GLU A 57 15.20 -13.43 -4.16
CA GLU A 57 14.93 -14.84 -3.80
C GLU A 57 13.60 -15.02 -3.04
N ASN A 58 13.24 -14.06 -2.19
CA ASN A 58 11.99 -14.06 -1.43
C ASN A 58 10.74 -13.86 -2.30
N LEU A 59 10.90 -13.39 -3.55
CA LEU A 59 9.82 -13.21 -4.51
C LEU A 59 9.70 -14.37 -5.49
N GLN A 60 10.66 -15.30 -5.54
CA GLN A 60 10.63 -16.47 -6.41
C GLN A 60 9.35 -17.31 -6.24
N PRO A 61 8.89 -17.64 -5.01
CA PRO A 61 7.65 -18.43 -4.85
C PRO A 61 6.41 -17.69 -5.38
N PHE A 62 6.38 -16.37 -5.25
CA PHE A 62 5.28 -15.56 -5.81
C PHE A 62 5.32 -15.57 -7.34
N PHE A 63 6.51 -15.50 -7.93
CA PHE A 63 6.68 -15.55 -9.37
C PHE A 63 6.28 -16.92 -9.94
N GLU A 64 6.74 -18.02 -9.33
CA GLU A 64 6.36 -19.39 -9.73
C GLU A 64 4.84 -19.60 -9.71
N VAL A 65 4.16 -19.11 -8.66
CA VAL A 65 2.69 -19.16 -8.58
C VAL A 65 2.03 -18.23 -9.60
N ALA A 66 2.60 -17.05 -9.87
CA ALA A 66 2.04 -16.07 -10.80
C ALA A 66 2.14 -16.50 -12.27
N THR A 67 3.22 -17.19 -12.66
CA THR A 67 3.47 -17.65 -14.05
C THR A 67 3.09 -19.11 -14.29
N GLY A 68 2.77 -19.85 -13.22
CA GLY A 68 2.41 -21.27 -13.28
C GLY A 68 0.96 -21.53 -13.68
N GLU A 69 0.46 -22.72 -13.34
CA GLU A 69 -0.97 -23.03 -13.53
C GLU A 69 -1.84 -22.19 -12.58
N HIS A 70 -2.92 -21.62 -13.11
CA HIS A 70 -3.86 -20.81 -12.34
C HIS A 70 -4.80 -21.67 -11.51
N ASP A 71 -4.25 -22.35 -10.51
CA ASP A 71 -4.97 -23.20 -9.57
C ASP A 71 -5.43 -22.45 -8.30
N TYR A 72 -5.80 -23.18 -7.25
CA TYR A 72 -6.27 -22.58 -6.00
C TYR A 72 -5.19 -21.74 -5.29
N LEU A 73 -3.90 -22.07 -5.43
CA LEU A 73 -2.80 -21.30 -4.84
C LEU A 73 -2.66 -19.95 -5.53
N PHE A 74 -2.83 -19.90 -6.85
CA PHE A 74 -2.85 -18.66 -7.62
C PHE A 74 -3.94 -17.70 -7.14
N TYR A 75 -5.19 -18.18 -7.04
CA TYR A 75 -6.30 -17.32 -6.57
C TYR A 75 -6.12 -16.90 -5.10
N TYR A 76 -5.59 -17.79 -4.26
CA TYR A 76 -5.27 -17.46 -2.86
C TYR A 76 -4.21 -16.37 -2.76
N MET A 77 -3.16 -16.45 -3.58
CA MET A 77 -2.11 -15.42 -3.68
C MET A 77 -2.71 -14.08 -4.11
N ILE A 78 -3.51 -14.04 -5.18
CA ILE A 78 -4.12 -12.79 -5.66
C ILE A 78 -5.01 -12.14 -4.61
N ILE A 79 -5.87 -12.90 -3.94
CA ILE A 79 -6.73 -12.35 -2.88
C ILE A 79 -5.89 -11.85 -1.70
N SER A 80 -4.88 -12.63 -1.30
CA SER A 80 -4.01 -12.27 -0.18
C SER A 80 -3.21 -11.00 -0.46
N VAL A 81 -2.54 -10.93 -1.62
CA VAL A 81 -1.62 -9.84 -1.98
C VAL A 81 -2.36 -8.60 -2.47
N CYS A 82 -3.42 -8.74 -3.27
CA CYS A 82 -4.07 -7.59 -3.89
C CYS A 82 -5.21 -6.99 -3.06
N ILE A 83 -5.73 -7.73 -2.07
CA ILE A 83 -6.90 -7.31 -1.29
C ILE A 83 -6.58 -7.33 0.21
N VAL A 84 -6.28 -8.50 0.76
CA VAL A 84 -6.20 -8.68 2.21
C VAL A 84 -5.02 -7.90 2.80
N ALA A 85 -3.82 -8.04 2.24
CA ALA A 85 -2.63 -7.34 2.70
C ALA A 85 -2.80 -5.81 2.63
N PRO A 86 -3.19 -5.18 1.50
CA PRO A 86 -3.44 -3.74 1.43
C PRO A 86 -4.45 -3.24 2.47
N ILE A 87 -5.53 -3.97 2.71
CA ILE A 87 -6.53 -3.58 3.72
C ILE A 87 -5.92 -3.61 5.13
N ILE A 88 -5.23 -4.70 5.49
CA ILE A 88 -4.63 -4.85 6.82
C ILE A 88 -3.54 -3.81 7.04
N GLU A 89 -2.66 -3.62 6.07
CA GLU A 89 -1.56 -2.67 6.16
C GLU A 89 -2.08 -1.23 6.30
N GLU A 90 -3.07 -0.83 5.50
CA GLU A 90 -3.64 0.51 5.64
C GLU A 90 -4.38 0.69 6.97
N LEU A 91 -5.16 -0.31 7.42
CA LEU A 91 -5.79 -0.26 8.74
C LEU A 91 -4.76 -0.11 9.86
N PHE A 92 -3.60 -0.74 9.75
CA PHE A 92 -2.52 -0.61 10.70
C PHE A 92 -1.83 0.75 10.61
N PHE A 93 -1.26 1.12 9.45
CA PHE A 93 -0.43 2.31 9.31
C PHE A 93 -1.24 3.61 9.25
N ARG A 94 -2.34 3.66 8.47
CA ARG A 94 -3.13 4.88 8.19
C ARG A 94 -4.38 4.98 9.07
N GLY A 95 -4.77 3.87 9.70
CA GLY A 95 -5.75 3.82 10.77
C GLY A 95 -5.10 3.91 12.15
N ALA A 96 -4.78 2.75 12.74
CA ALA A 96 -4.38 2.63 14.14
C ALA A 96 -3.15 3.45 14.51
N LEU A 97 -2.04 3.25 13.80
CA LEU A 97 -0.78 3.92 14.09
C LEU A 97 -0.89 5.43 13.85
N TRP A 98 -1.53 5.84 12.75
CA TRP A 98 -1.82 7.24 12.47
C TRP A 98 -2.58 7.90 13.62
N HIS A 99 -3.68 7.27 14.07
CA HIS A 99 -4.51 7.80 15.15
C HIS A 99 -3.79 7.86 16.50
N ILE A 100 -2.89 6.91 16.77
CA ILE A 100 -2.08 6.94 18.00
C ILE A 100 -1.08 8.10 17.94
N LEU A 101 -0.37 8.27 16.82
CA LEU A 101 0.66 9.29 16.68
C LEU A 101 0.09 10.71 16.61
N GLU A 102 -1.10 10.92 16.02
CA GLU A 102 -1.71 12.25 15.93
C GLU A 102 -2.13 12.84 17.30
N LYS A 103 -2.12 12.04 18.37
CA LYS A 103 -2.30 12.52 19.75
C LYS A 103 -1.09 13.28 20.28
N PHE A 104 0.09 13.05 19.69
CA PHE A 104 1.36 13.58 20.16
C PHE A 104 2.07 14.43 19.10
N LEU A 105 1.75 14.25 17.82
CA LEU A 105 2.46 14.84 16.70
C LEU A 105 1.50 15.56 15.74
N SER A 106 2.03 16.55 15.01
CA SER A 106 1.28 17.18 13.93
C SER A 106 1.05 16.19 12.78
N LYS A 107 -0.03 16.38 12.02
CA LYS A 107 -0.37 15.51 10.87
C LYS A 107 0.77 15.35 9.86
N LYS A 108 1.62 16.38 9.70
CA LYS A 108 2.81 16.31 8.83
C LYS A 108 3.81 15.26 9.32
N TYR A 109 4.09 15.23 10.62
CA TYR A 109 5.02 14.25 11.19
C TYR A 109 4.43 12.84 11.23
N VAL A 110 3.14 12.71 11.54
CA VAL A 110 2.43 11.43 11.47
C VAL A 110 2.50 10.85 10.05
N PHE A 111 2.23 11.67 9.05
CA PHE A 111 2.38 11.32 7.64
C PHE A 111 3.79 10.79 7.33
N ILE A 112 4.84 11.56 7.65
CA ILE A 112 6.23 11.18 7.36
C ILE A 112 6.59 9.85 8.07
N ILE A 113 6.29 9.74 9.36
CA ILE A 113 6.65 8.57 10.17
C ILE A 113 5.92 7.31 9.67
N THR A 114 4.60 7.39 9.45
CA THR A 114 3.83 6.23 8.98
C THR A 114 4.24 5.79 7.58
N SER A 115 4.60 6.71 6.69
CA SER A 115 5.14 6.39 5.36
C SER A 115 6.51 5.72 5.43
N ILE A 116 7.42 6.18 6.29
CA ILE A 116 8.74 5.57 6.48
C ILE A 116 8.59 4.17 7.09
N LEU A 117 7.81 4.03 8.16
CA LEU A 117 7.60 2.74 8.82
C LEU A 117 6.93 1.72 7.90
N PHE A 118 6.00 2.15 7.05
CA PHE A 118 5.41 1.31 6.00
C PHE A 118 6.48 0.76 5.06
N ALA A 119 7.39 1.61 4.57
CA ALA A 119 8.47 1.17 3.70
C ALA A 119 9.41 0.20 4.43
N LEU A 120 9.86 0.54 5.64
CA LEU A 120 10.77 -0.29 6.44
C LEU A 120 10.20 -1.67 6.80
N ALA A 121 8.86 -1.82 6.85
CA ALA A 121 8.22 -3.11 7.08
C ALA A 121 8.48 -4.14 5.95
N HIS A 122 8.98 -3.70 4.79
CA HIS A 122 9.30 -4.56 3.66
C HIS A 122 10.69 -5.20 3.74
N VAL A 123 11.49 -4.89 4.79
CA VAL A 123 12.76 -5.49 5.25
C VAL A 123 13.94 -5.44 4.26
N GLU A 124 13.71 -5.74 2.98
CA GLU A 124 14.71 -5.80 1.92
C GLU A 124 15.11 -4.38 1.45
N PRO A 125 16.37 -3.94 1.61
CA PRO A 125 16.80 -2.58 1.25
C PRO A 125 16.44 -2.13 -0.15
N HIS A 126 16.59 -2.99 -1.16
CA HIS A 126 16.22 -2.69 -2.55
C HIS A 126 14.72 -2.42 -2.68
N HIS A 127 13.90 -3.23 -2.02
CA HIS A 127 12.46 -3.11 -2.03
C HIS A 127 11.99 -1.85 -1.26
N ILE A 128 12.65 -1.50 -0.15
CA ILE A 128 12.36 -0.29 0.63
C ILE A 128 12.46 0.97 -0.23
N ILE A 129 13.49 1.09 -1.08
CA ILE A 129 13.66 2.25 -1.97
C ILE A 129 12.49 2.35 -2.95
N GLY A 130 12.05 1.24 -3.51
CA GLY A 130 10.93 1.19 -4.43
C GLY A 130 9.56 1.43 -3.77
N VAL A 131 9.38 1.00 -2.51
CA VAL A 131 8.11 1.08 -1.77
C VAL A 131 7.93 2.40 -1.04
N LEU A 132 9.01 3.09 -0.64
CA LEU A 132 8.90 4.37 0.05
C LEU A 132 8.05 5.41 -0.70
N PRO A 133 8.21 5.63 -2.03
CA PRO A 133 7.32 6.50 -2.81
C PRO A 133 5.85 6.08 -2.75
N VAL A 134 5.56 4.77 -2.79
CA VAL A 134 4.19 4.22 -2.63
C VAL A 134 3.64 4.60 -1.26
N GLY A 135 4.41 4.33 -0.19
CA GLY A 135 4.05 4.65 1.19
C GLY A 135 3.84 6.15 1.44
N VAL A 136 4.65 6.99 0.81
CA VAL A 136 4.49 8.46 0.80
C VAL A 136 3.21 8.85 0.09
N TYR A 137 2.90 8.26 -1.06
CA TYR A 137 1.71 8.63 -1.82
C TYR A 137 0.41 8.25 -1.13
N ILE A 138 0.29 7.02 -0.65
CA ILE A 138 -0.91 6.56 0.06
C ILE A 138 -1.05 7.27 1.42
N GLY A 139 0.07 7.63 2.06
CA GLY A 139 0.08 8.52 3.22
C GLY A 139 -0.44 9.93 2.91
N TRP A 140 -0.10 10.50 1.74
CA TRP A 140 -0.64 11.77 1.28
C TRP A 140 -2.14 11.68 0.96
N LEU A 141 -2.61 10.59 0.35
CA LEU A 141 -4.05 10.36 0.13
C LEU A 141 -4.81 10.32 1.46
N ARG A 142 -4.24 9.68 2.49
CA ARG A 142 -4.81 9.66 3.85
C ARG A 142 -4.88 11.07 4.46
N LEU A 143 -3.83 11.87 4.28
CA LEU A 143 -3.74 13.24 4.77
C LEU A 143 -4.77 14.15 4.08
N ARG A 144 -4.90 14.01 2.76
CA ARG A 144 -5.78 14.81 1.91
C ARG A 144 -7.26 14.51 2.15
N SER A 145 -7.62 13.23 2.10
CA SER A 145 -9.02 12.79 2.14
C SER A 145 -9.58 12.69 3.55
N ASN A 146 -8.71 12.63 4.55
CA ASN A 146 -9.04 12.22 5.91
C ASN A 146 -9.84 10.90 5.97
N SER A 147 -9.54 9.99 5.04
CA SER A 147 -10.24 8.72 4.84
C SER A 147 -9.23 7.59 4.69
N ILE A 148 -9.63 6.39 5.12
CA ILE A 148 -8.87 5.16 4.91
C ILE A 148 -9.11 4.53 3.53
N PHE A 149 -10.22 4.87 2.86
CA PHE A 149 -10.62 4.20 1.63
C PHE A 149 -9.78 4.60 0.40
N PRO A 150 -9.45 5.88 0.15
CA PRO A 150 -8.58 6.23 -0.98
C PRO A 150 -7.16 5.61 -0.88
N PRO A 151 -6.49 5.59 0.29
CA PRO A 151 -5.25 4.82 0.46
C PRO A 151 -5.40 3.32 0.17
N ILE A 152 -6.43 2.66 0.74
CA ILE A 152 -6.72 1.24 0.47
C ILE A 152 -6.89 1.03 -1.04
N PHE A 153 -7.70 1.86 -1.70
CA PHE A 153 -7.98 1.72 -3.12
C PHE A 153 -6.72 1.92 -3.97
N ALA A 154 -5.89 2.93 -3.68
CA ALA A 154 -4.62 3.14 -4.35
C ALA A 154 -3.66 1.95 -4.18
N HIS A 155 -3.59 1.42 -2.96
CA HIS A 155 -2.70 0.31 -2.62
C HIS A 155 -3.17 -1.00 -3.30
N MET A 156 -4.46 -1.31 -3.24
CA MET A 156 -5.04 -2.43 -3.99
C MET A 156 -4.78 -2.28 -5.50
N THR A 157 -5.00 -1.08 -6.06
CA THR A 157 -4.74 -0.80 -7.48
C THR A 157 -3.27 -1.04 -7.83
N ASN A 158 -2.36 -0.61 -6.96
CA ASN A 158 -0.93 -0.84 -7.14
C ASN A 158 -0.61 -2.35 -7.20
N ASN A 159 -1.06 -3.11 -6.20
CA ASN A 159 -0.80 -4.55 -6.13
C ASN A 159 -1.45 -5.31 -7.28
N PHE A 160 -2.67 -4.94 -7.69
CA PHE A 160 -3.32 -5.58 -8.84
C PHE A 160 -2.53 -5.37 -10.13
N ILE A 161 -2.06 -4.15 -10.40
CA ILE A 161 -1.28 -3.88 -11.61
C ILE A 161 0.06 -4.62 -11.56
N VAL A 162 0.73 -4.66 -10.40
CA VAL A 162 1.97 -5.43 -10.21
C VAL A 162 1.73 -6.93 -10.46
N CYS A 163 0.69 -7.53 -9.86
CA CYS A 163 0.36 -8.92 -10.10
C CYS A 163 0.00 -9.18 -11.56
N LEU A 164 -0.76 -8.30 -12.22
CA LEU A 164 -1.03 -8.41 -13.66
C LEU A 164 0.24 -8.38 -14.50
N TYR A 165 1.21 -7.54 -14.14
CA TYR A 165 2.51 -7.52 -14.81
C TYR A 165 3.25 -8.85 -14.62
N LEU A 166 3.30 -9.39 -13.40
CA LEU A 166 3.96 -10.66 -13.11
C LEU A 166 3.32 -11.87 -13.83
N ILE A 167 2.00 -11.88 -14.00
CA ILE A 167 1.28 -12.95 -14.71
C ILE A 167 1.59 -12.95 -16.22
N ASN A 168 1.87 -11.78 -16.79
CA ASN A 168 2.16 -11.62 -18.21
C ASN A 168 3.67 -11.49 -18.48
N TRP A 169 4.51 -11.82 -17.50
CA TRP A 169 5.95 -11.74 -17.59
C TRP A 169 6.53 -12.96 -18.30
#